data_AF-A0A2H3DNN9-F1
#
_entry.id   AF-A0A2H3DNN9-F1
#
_cell.length_a   1.000
_cell.length_b   1.000
_cell.length_c   1.000
_cell.angle_alpha   90.00
_cell.angle_beta   90.00
_cell.angle_gamma   90.00
#
_symmetry.space_group_name_H-M   'P 1'
#
loop_
_entity.id
_entity.type
_entity.pdbx_description
1 polymer ?
#
loop_
_entity_poly.entity_id
_entity_poly.type
_entity_poly.pdbx_seq_one_letter_code
_entity_poly.pdbx_strand_id
1 'polypeptide(L)'
;MSIQKRKDALIVAFDTLEMSGLVLLLTILAPALFSPNVKRTATWFGMIVAVITYCVSYSILMFIGGQDDPELSPGVCLFQACLVYSTPFLFIVELLVHLIRTFRGKTPSRVTPIILLASSSLLSLCVALEVLVVYILHDFY
;
A
#
# COMPACT_ATOMS: atom_id res chain seq x y z
N MET A 1 -34.23 -6.97 0.28
CA MET A 1 -33.10 -6.02 0.12
C MET A 1 -32.39 -6.37 -1.18
N SER A 2 -32.37 -5.48 -2.17
CA SER A 2 -31.76 -5.77 -3.48
C SER A 2 -30.26 -6.02 -3.35
N ILE A 3 -29.70 -6.87 -4.23
CA ILE A 3 -28.26 -7.22 -4.23
C ILE A 3 -27.39 -5.96 -4.39
N GLN A 4 -27.82 -5.02 -5.23
CA GLN A 4 -27.12 -3.75 -5.45
C GLN A 4 -26.93 -2.96 -4.15
N LYS A 5 -28.01 -2.75 -3.38
CA LYS A 5 -27.96 -2.02 -2.11
C LYS A 5 -26.98 -2.63 -1.09
N ARG A 6 -26.69 -3.94 -1.19
CA ARG A 6 -25.66 -4.59 -0.34
C ARG A 6 -24.26 -4.29 -0.83
N LYS A 7 -24.01 -4.23 -2.14
CA LYS A 7 -22.72 -3.88 -2.72
C LYS A 7 -22.36 -2.43 -2.36
N ASP A 8 -23.27 -1.50 -2.61
CA ASP A 8 -23.07 -0.08 -2.33
C ASP A 8 -22.73 0.14 -0.84
N ALA A 9 -23.44 -0.54 0.06
CA ALA A 9 -23.18 -0.45 1.50
C ALA A 9 -21.80 -1.03 1.90
N LEU A 10 -21.34 -2.09 1.24
CA LEU A 10 -20.01 -2.68 1.48
C LEU A 10 -18.90 -1.77 0.96
N ILE A 11 -19.09 -1.15 -0.21
CA ILE A 11 -18.13 -0.18 -0.78
C ILE A 11 -17.98 1.00 0.16
N VAL A 12 -19.09 1.62 0.59
CA VAL A 12 -19.05 2.74 1.53
C VAL A 12 -18.41 2.33 2.86
N ALA A 13 -18.71 1.14 3.39
CA ALA A 13 -18.09 0.66 4.63
C ALA A 13 -16.58 0.43 4.48
N PHE A 14 -16.13 -0.07 3.32
CA PHE A 14 -14.72 -0.24 3.02
C PHE A 14 -14.00 1.10 2.89
N ASP A 15 -14.52 2.02 2.07
CA ASP A 15 -13.91 3.33 1.83
C ASP A 15 -13.83 4.15 3.13
N THR A 16 -14.87 4.11 3.96
CA THR A 16 -14.86 4.81 5.26
C THR A 16 -13.81 4.23 6.21
N LEU A 17 -13.67 2.90 6.24
CA LEU A 17 -12.64 2.25 7.06
C LEU A 17 -11.23 2.59 6.54
N GLU A 18 -11.02 2.55 5.23
CA GLU A 18 -9.75 2.87 4.59
C GLU A 18 -9.33 4.32 4.87
N MET A 19 -10.23 5.28 4.65
CA MET A 19 -9.96 6.69 4.90
C MET A 19 -9.70 6.97 6.38
N SER A 20 -10.40 6.28 7.29
CA SER A 20 -10.11 6.38 8.72
C SER A 20 -8.72 5.85 9.05
N GLY A 21 -8.31 4.73 8.44
CA GLY A 21 -6.97 4.17 8.55
C GLY A 21 -5.90 5.13 8.05
N LEU A 22 -6.11 5.75 6.89
CA LEU A 22 -5.20 6.75 6.33
C LEU A 22 -5.02 7.96 7.27
N VAL A 23 -6.11 8.50 7.82
CA VAL A 23 -6.06 9.62 8.76
C VAL A 23 -5.30 9.24 10.04
N LEU A 24 -5.54 8.04 10.58
CA LEU A 24 -4.81 7.55 11.75
C LEU A 24 -3.32 7.38 11.47
N LEU A 25 -2.96 6.84 10.30
CA LEU A 25 -1.56 6.67 9.88
C LEU A 25 -0.84 8.02 9.75
N LEU A 26 -1.48 9.02 9.16
CA LEU A 26 -0.93 10.38 9.09
C LEU A 26 -0.79 11.00 10.49
N THR A 27 -1.77 10.77 11.35
CA THR A 27 -1.76 11.26 12.74
C THR A 27 -0.61 10.67 13.56
N ILE A 28 -0.27 9.39 13.37
CA ILE A 28 0.89 8.79 14.06
C ILE A 28 2.23 9.15 13.40
N LEU A 29 2.23 9.44 12.10
CA LEU A 29 3.43 9.84 11.37
C LEU A 29 3.86 11.26 11.73
N ALA A 30 2.91 12.19 11.88
CA ALA A 30 3.18 13.58 12.23
C ALA A 30 4.08 13.75 13.48
N PRO A 31 3.75 13.22 14.67
CA PRO A 31 4.62 13.35 15.84
C PRO A 31 5.95 12.61 15.66
N ALA A 32 6.00 11.54 14.88
CA ALA A 32 7.26 10.85 14.59
C ALA A 32 8.20 11.66 13.70
N LEU A 33 7.68 12.54 12.84
CA LEU A 33 8.46 13.44 11.99
C LEU A 33 8.85 14.74 12.72
N PHE A 34 7.94 15.30 13.53
CA PHE A 34 8.14 16.60 14.16
C PHE A 34 8.72 16.54 15.58
N SER A 35 8.68 15.39 16.25
CA SER A 35 9.23 15.23 17.60
C SER A 35 10.62 14.56 17.57
N PRO A 36 11.70 15.28 17.89
CA PRO A 36 13.04 14.71 17.94
C PRO A 36 13.22 13.68 19.09
N ASN A 37 12.28 13.64 20.04
CA ASN A 37 12.29 12.68 21.14
C ASN A 37 11.80 11.28 20.73
N VAL A 38 11.09 11.18 19.60
CA VAL A 38 10.51 9.91 19.14
C VAL A 38 11.54 9.15 18.30
N LYS A 39 12.32 8.28 18.95
CA LYS A 39 13.27 7.41 18.26
C LYS A 39 12.53 6.23 17.62
N ARG A 40 12.38 6.24 16.29
CA ARG A 40 11.82 5.14 15.49
C ARG A 40 12.85 4.60 14.50
N THR A 41 12.72 3.33 14.15
CA THR A 41 13.59 2.70 13.15
C THR A 41 13.18 3.11 11.74
N ALA A 42 14.12 3.13 10.80
CA ALA A 42 13.82 3.39 9.39
C ALA A 42 12.75 2.44 8.83
N THR A 43 12.73 1.17 9.28
CA THR A 43 11.69 0.20 8.90
C THR A 43 10.31 0.59 9.38
N TRP A 44 10.20 1.27 10.53
CA TRP A 44 8.91 1.72 11.02
C TRP A 44 8.33 2.77 10.08
N PHE A 45 9.15 3.74 9.65
CA PHE A 45 8.74 4.70 8.62
C PHE A 45 8.41 4.01 7.29
N GLY A 46 9.22 3.04 6.85
CA GLY A 46 8.95 2.24 5.65
C GLY A 46 7.60 1.51 5.70
N MET A 47 7.27 0.88 6.83
CA MET A 47 5.97 0.24 7.04
C MET A 47 4.81 1.26 6.98
N ILE A 48 4.93 2.40 7.66
CA ILE A 48 3.88 3.43 7.64
C ILE A 48 3.67 3.97 6.23
N VAL A 49 4.76 4.28 5.51
CA VAL A 49 4.69 4.74 4.12
C VAL A 49 4.06 3.68 3.22
N ALA A 50 4.40 2.40 3.37
CA ALA A 50 3.79 1.33 2.61
C ALA A 50 2.27 1.26 2.82
N VAL A 51 1.79 1.34 4.06
CA VAL A 51 0.34 1.30 4.33
C VAL A 51 -0.35 2.58 3.85
N ILE A 52 0.30 3.75 3.93
CA ILE A 52 -0.24 4.98 3.32
C ILE A 52 -0.39 4.81 1.81
N THR A 53 0.64 4.29 1.12
CA THR A 53 0.57 4.00 -0.32
C THR A 53 -0.55 3.03 -0.64
N TYR A 54 -0.77 2.02 0.21
CA TYR A 54 -1.87 1.06 0.06
C TYR A 54 -3.22 1.77 0.08
N CYS A 55 -3.49 2.58 1.12
CA CYS A 55 -4.71 3.37 1.20
C CYS A 55 -4.86 4.30 -0.01
N VAL A 56 -3.85 5.12 -0.32
CA VAL A 56 -3.93 6.04 -1.47
C VAL A 56 -4.25 5.30 -2.77
N SER A 57 -3.76 4.07 -2.95
CA SER A 57 -4.06 3.25 -4.13
C SER A 57 -5.55 2.91 -4.24
N TYR A 58 -6.20 2.49 -3.13
CA TYR A 58 -7.64 2.19 -3.15
C TYR A 58 -8.49 3.46 -3.33
N SER A 59 -8.07 4.57 -2.72
CA SER A 59 -8.72 5.87 -2.86
C SER A 59 -8.75 6.41 -4.31
N ILE A 60 -7.90 5.93 -5.24
CA ILE A 60 -7.88 6.40 -6.64
C ILE A 60 -9.26 6.28 -7.29
N LEU A 61 -9.91 5.12 -7.18
CA LEU A 61 -11.24 4.90 -7.76
C LEU A 61 -12.32 5.68 -7.05
N MET A 62 -12.20 5.84 -5.73
CA MET A 62 -13.13 6.63 -4.92
C MET A 62 -13.18 8.08 -5.41
N PHE A 63 -12.02 8.68 -5.70
CA PHE A 63 -11.93 10.08 -6.17
C PHE A 63 -12.28 10.26 -7.66
N ILE A 64 -12.01 9.25 -8.50
CA ILE A 64 -12.36 9.30 -9.93
C ILE A 64 -13.87 9.08 -10.15
N GLY A 65 -14.57 8.49 -9.18
CA GLY A 65 -16.03 8.42 -9.18
C GLY A 65 -16.59 7.32 -10.07
N GLY A 66 -15.97 6.14 -10.09
CA GLY A 66 -16.36 5.05 -10.98
C GLY A 66 -16.21 3.65 -10.40
N GLN A 67 -16.34 3.50 -9.08
CA GLN A 67 -16.38 2.19 -8.43
C GLN A 67 -17.59 1.34 -8.86
N ASP A 68 -18.68 1.99 -9.31
CA ASP A 68 -19.94 1.34 -9.69
C ASP A 68 -20.21 1.38 -11.21
N ASP A 69 -19.37 2.08 -11.99
CA ASP A 69 -19.60 2.27 -13.43
C ASP A 69 -18.97 1.14 -14.25
N PRO A 70 -19.73 0.43 -15.10
CA PRO A 70 -19.19 -0.59 -16.00
C PRO A 70 -18.35 -0.02 -17.15
N GLU A 71 -18.40 1.31 -17.36
CA GLU A 71 -17.70 2.03 -18.43
C GLU A 71 -16.40 2.69 -17.95
N LEU A 72 -15.82 2.16 -16.87
CA LEU A 72 -14.58 2.70 -16.33
C LEU A 72 -13.40 2.43 -17.27
N SER A 73 -12.53 3.43 -17.43
CA SER A 73 -11.33 3.29 -18.27
C SER A 73 -10.45 2.13 -17.76
N PRO A 74 -10.20 1.09 -18.59
CA PRO A 74 -9.44 -0.10 -18.17
C PRO A 74 -8.04 0.23 -17.61
N GLY A 75 -7.42 1.30 -18.12
CA GLY A 75 -6.12 1.76 -17.67
C GLY A 75 -6.07 2.22 -16.21
N VAL A 76 -7.14 2.84 -15.69
CA VAL A 76 -7.21 3.29 -14.28
C VAL A 76 -7.35 2.08 -13.35
N CYS A 77 -8.19 1.12 -13.71
CA CYS A 77 -8.37 -0.11 -12.94
C CYS A 77 -7.07 -0.94 -12.94
N LEU A 78 -6.40 -1.04 -14.09
CA LEU A 78 -5.10 -1.70 -14.20
C LEU A 78 -4.02 -1.01 -13.37
N PHE A 79 -3.92 0.32 -13.45
CA PHE A 79 -2.96 1.09 -12.66
C PHE A 79 -3.19 0.89 -11.17
N GLN A 80 -4.45 0.95 -10.73
CA GLN A 80 -4.81 0.68 -9.36
C GLN A 80 -4.45 -0.75 -8.94
N ALA A 81 -4.79 -1.75 -9.75
CA ALA A 81 -4.47 -3.15 -9.48
C ALA A 81 -2.97 -3.35 -9.29
N CYS A 82 -2.13 -2.81 -10.18
CA CYS A 82 -0.69 -2.87 -10.05
C CYS A 82 -0.17 -2.29 -8.73
N LEU A 83 -0.73 -1.16 -8.29
CA LEU A 83 -0.36 -0.53 -7.02
C LEU A 83 -0.83 -1.34 -5.81
N VAL A 84 -2.09 -1.78 -5.82
CA VAL A 84 -2.70 -2.56 -4.74
C VAL A 84 -1.99 -3.89 -4.53
N TYR A 85 -1.69 -4.62 -5.61
CA TYR A 85 -1.03 -5.93 -5.50
C TYR A 85 0.44 -5.83 -5.13
N SER A 86 1.13 -4.75 -5.51
CA SER A 86 2.55 -4.58 -5.21
C SER A 86 2.83 -4.10 -3.78
N THR A 87 1.89 -3.38 -3.16
CA THR A 87 2.11 -2.75 -1.85
C THR A 87 2.24 -3.72 -0.66
N PRO A 88 1.51 -4.85 -0.56
CA PRO A 88 1.72 -5.84 0.49
C PRO A 88 3.16 -6.36 0.57
N PHE A 89 3.85 -6.46 -0.56
CA PHE A 89 5.25 -6.88 -0.59
C PHE A 89 6.18 -5.84 0.04
N LEU A 90 5.90 -4.54 -0.17
CA LEU A 90 6.61 -3.47 0.55
C LEU A 90 6.46 -3.63 2.06
N PHE A 91 5.24 -3.89 2.53
CA PHE A 91 4.96 -4.02 3.95
C PHE A 91 5.59 -5.28 4.57
N ILE A 92 5.44 -6.44 3.92
CA ILE A 92 5.92 -7.73 4.44
C ILE A 92 7.45 -7.73 4.54
N VAL A 93 8.16 -7.20 3.56
CA VAL A 93 9.63 -7.14 3.60
C VAL A 93 10.10 -6.26 4.75
N GLU A 94 9.52 -5.07 4.92
CA GLU A 94 9.86 -4.17 6.02
C GLU A 94 9.52 -4.79 7.39
N LEU A 95 8.38 -5.48 7.50
CA LEU A 95 7.94 -6.16 8.72
C LEU A 95 8.88 -7.31 9.08
N LEU A 96 9.19 -8.21 8.14
CA LEU A 96 10.09 -9.34 8.36
C LEU A 96 11.45 -8.86 8.84
N VAL A 97 11.97 -7.83 8.21
CA VAL A 97 13.26 -7.27 8.58
C VAL A 97 13.20 -6.58 9.94
N HIS A 98 12.12 -5.85 10.25
CA HIS A 98 11.90 -5.28 11.56
C HIS A 98 11.89 -6.37 12.65
N LEU A 99 11.14 -7.46 12.43
CA LEU A 99 11.07 -8.60 13.35
C LEU A 99 12.45 -9.26 13.53
N ILE A 100 13.12 -9.63 12.45
CA ILE A 100 14.47 -10.24 12.50
C ILE A 100 15.44 -9.37 13.29
N ARG A 101 15.37 -8.04 13.12
CA ARG A 101 16.22 -7.10 13.86
C ARG A 101 15.88 -7.06 15.34
N THR A 102 14.60 -6.98 15.67
CA THR A 102 14.13 -6.98 17.06
C THR A 102 14.57 -8.28 17.76
N PHE A 103 14.46 -9.43 17.09
CA PHE A 103 14.93 -10.71 17.63
C PHE A 103 16.46 -10.80 17.76
N ARG A 104 17.22 -10.21 16.83
CA ARG A 104 18.69 -10.29 16.83
C ARG A 104 19.38 -9.22 17.67
N GLY A 105 18.65 -8.22 18.17
CA GLY A 105 19.19 -7.12 18.98
C GLY A 105 20.27 -6.27 18.31
N LYS A 106 20.41 -6.34 16.97
CA LYS A 106 21.50 -5.67 16.24
C LYS A 106 21.10 -4.25 15.81
N THR A 107 21.95 -3.29 16.15
CA THR A 107 21.89 -1.92 15.62
C THR A 107 22.30 -1.91 14.14
N PRO A 108 21.51 -1.27 13.24
CA PRO A 108 21.77 -1.30 11.82
C PRO A 108 22.96 -0.42 11.42
N SER A 109 23.67 -0.81 10.37
CA SER A 109 24.60 0.09 9.68
C SER A 109 23.82 1.12 8.87
N ARG A 110 24.41 2.29 8.61
CA ARG A 110 23.79 3.38 7.83
C ARG A 110 23.32 2.93 6.44
N VAL A 111 23.91 1.88 5.88
CA VAL A 111 23.63 1.36 4.53
C VAL A 111 22.47 0.36 4.52
N THR A 112 22.22 -0.33 5.63
CA THR A 112 21.17 -1.37 5.69
C THR A 112 19.76 -0.83 5.38
N PRO A 113 19.32 0.36 5.83
CA PRO A 113 17.98 0.86 5.46
C PRO A 113 17.85 1.20 3.97
N ILE A 114 18.91 1.66 3.32
CA ILE A 114 18.89 2.02 1.89
C ILE A 114 18.74 0.77 1.02
N ILE A 115 19.50 -0.28 1.35
CA ILE A 115 19.43 -1.57 0.63
C ILE A 115 18.03 -2.17 0.74
N LEU A 116 17.40 -2.03 1.90
CA LEU A 116 16.05 -2.56 2.13
C LEU A 116 14.98 -1.82 1.37
N LEU A 117 15.04 -0.48 1.40
CA LEU A 117 14.13 0.34 0.62
C LEU A 117 14.24 -0.01 -0.86
N ALA A 118 15.48 -0.15 -1.37
CA ALA A 118 15.73 -0.57 -2.74
C ALA A 118 15.19 -1.99 -3.03
N SER A 119 15.41 -2.96 -2.15
CA SER A 119 14.91 -4.33 -2.35
C SER A 119 13.38 -4.40 -2.33
N SER A 120 12.73 -3.68 -1.43
CA SER A 120 11.27 -3.61 -1.33
C SER A 120 10.70 -2.96 -2.59
N SER A 121 11.26 -1.83 -3.04
CA SER A 121 10.85 -1.17 -4.29
C SER A 121 11.04 -2.04 -5.52
N LEU A 122 12.14 -2.81 -5.60
CA LEU A 122 12.37 -3.75 -6.70
C LEU A 122 11.32 -4.87 -6.72
N LEU A 123 11.01 -5.47 -5.57
CA LEU A 123 10.00 -6.52 -5.46
C LEU A 123 8.59 -6.00 -5.83
N SER A 124 8.25 -4.79 -5.37
CA SER A 124 7.01 -4.12 -5.74
C SER A 124 6.93 -3.88 -7.25
N LEU A 125 8.03 -3.46 -7.87
CA LEU A 125 8.10 -3.27 -9.32
C LEU A 125 7.96 -4.59 -10.09
N CYS A 126 8.57 -5.68 -9.62
CA CYS A 126 8.39 -7.00 -10.21
C CYS A 126 6.93 -7.45 -10.19
N VAL A 127 6.25 -7.30 -9.04
CA VAL A 127 4.83 -7.68 -8.91
C VAL A 127 3.93 -6.80 -9.78
N ALA A 128 4.21 -5.49 -9.86
CA ALA A 128 3.47 -4.60 -10.76
C ALA A 128 3.66 -5.00 -12.24
N LEU A 129 4.87 -5.40 -12.64
CA LEU A 129 5.14 -5.91 -13.99
C LEU A 129 4.45 -7.24 -14.24
N GLU A 130 4.40 -8.15 -13.28
CA GLU A 130 3.68 -9.42 -13.41
C GLU A 130 2.18 -9.19 -13.64
N VAL A 131 1.55 -8.32 -12.83
CA VAL A 131 0.13 -7.95 -12.99
C VAL A 131 -0.12 -7.34 -14.36
N LEU A 132 0.77 -6.45 -14.83
CA LEU A 132 0.69 -5.85 -16.15
C LEU A 132 0.80 -6.89 -17.28
N VAL A 133 1.77 -7.81 -17.18
CA VAL A 133 1.97 -8.86 -18.19
C VAL A 133 0.79 -9.83 -18.23
N VAL A 134 0.26 -10.24 -17.08
CA VAL A 134 -0.93 -11.10 -17.00
C VAL A 134 -2.15 -10.41 -17.64
N TYR A 135 -2.34 -9.12 -17.38
CA TYR A 135 -3.42 -8.35 -17.99
C TYR A 135 -3.28 -8.27 -19.51
N ILE A 136 -2.09 -7.94 -20.02
CA ILE A 136 -1.84 -7.87 -21.47
C ILE A 136 -2.07 -9.25 -22.12
N LEU A 137 -1.59 -10.33 -21.50
CA LEU A 137 -1.80 -11.68 -22.04
C LEU A 137 -3.28 -12.07 -22.08
N HIS A 138 -4.08 -11.62 -21.13
CA HIS A 138 -5.52 -11.86 -21.11
C HIS A 138 -6.29 -11.00 -22.13
N ASP A 139 -5.84 -9.80 -22.45
CA ASP A 139 -6.49 -8.94 -23.47
C ASP A 139 -6.28 -9.45 -24.91
N PHE A 140 -5.20 -10.20 -25.13
CA PHE A 140 -4.85 -10.77 -26.45
C PHE A 140 -5.45 -12.16 -26.74
N TYR A 141 -6.13 -12.79 -25.79
CA TYR A 141 -6.66 -14.17 -25.91
C TYR A 141 -8.18 -14.22 -25.70
#